data_AF-A0A0N4XQH5-F1
#
_entry.id   AF-A0A0N4XQH5-F1
#
_cell.length_a   1.000
_cell.length_b   1.000
_cell.length_c   1.000
_cell.angle_alpha   90.00
_cell.angle_beta   90.00
_cell.angle_gamma   90.00
#
_symmetry.space_group_name_H-M   'P 1'
#
loop_
_entity.id
_entity.type
_entity.pdbx_description
1 polymer ?
#
loop_
_entity_poly.entity_id
_entity_poly.type
_entity_poly.pdbx_seq_one_letter_code
_entity_poly.pdbx_strand_id
1 'polypeptide(L)'
;GFYAVYKKVFDTLAREDYDFIEDPNVHYPSFGDASSDYDTVTGPFYGFWSSFCTARSFAWLDKYDVRQANNRYELRQIEAENRKYREAGKAERNDQIRELVAFVRKRDPRIKAYREFLKNQQEEAKRKQEENRRQQILKNQQ
;
A
#
# COMPACT_ATOMS: atom_id res chain seq x y z
N GLY A 1 -12.32 16.47 9.17
CA GLY A 1 -11.75 16.77 7.84
C GLY A 1 -11.14 15.51 7.23
N PHE A 2 -10.94 15.48 5.90
CA PHE A 2 -10.41 14.33 5.14
C PHE A 2 -9.19 13.68 5.82
N TYR A 3 -8.17 14.50 6.13
CA TYR A 3 -6.91 14.01 6.69
C TYR A 3 -7.05 13.40 8.08
N ALA A 4 -7.77 14.06 9.00
CA ALA A 4 -7.97 13.54 10.34
C ALA A 4 -8.73 12.20 10.36
N VAL A 5 -9.73 12.04 9.47
CA VAL A 5 -10.51 10.81 9.36
C VAL A 5 -9.62 9.67 8.86
N TYR A 6 -8.95 9.84 7.73
CA TYR A 6 -8.13 8.77 7.16
C TYR A 6 -6.87 8.48 7.97
N LYS A 7 -6.24 9.51 8.57
CA LYS A 7 -5.17 9.30 9.54
C LYS A 7 -5.62 8.40 10.69
N LYS A 8 -6.77 8.67 11.31
CA LYS A 8 -7.31 7.83 12.39
C LYS A 8 -7.58 6.39 11.93
N VAL A 9 -8.10 6.21 10.71
CA VAL A 9 -8.35 4.88 10.13
C VAL A 9 -7.03 4.11 9.99
N PHE A 10 -6.03 4.67 9.32
CA PHE A 10 -4.74 3.99 9.11
C PHE A 10 -3.95 3.81 10.40
N ASP A 11 -4.00 4.76 11.34
CA ASP A 11 -3.41 4.61 12.67
C ASP A 11 -4.07 3.44 13.44
N THR A 12 -5.36 3.20 13.22
CA THR A 12 -6.07 2.06 13.82
C THR A 12 -5.68 0.75 13.16
N LEU A 13 -5.64 0.69 11.83
CA LEU A 13 -5.17 -0.48 11.09
C LEU A 13 -3.73 -0.85 11.43
N ALA A 14 -2.85 0.13 11.64
CA ALA A 14 -1.47 -0.11 12.05
C ALA A 14 -1.41 -0.70 13.47
N ARG A 15 -2.13 -0.11 14.44
CA ARG A 15 -2.20 -0.61 15.81
C ARG A 15 -2.68 -2.05 15.88
N GLU A 16 -3.72 -2.35 15.13
CA GLU A 16 -4.30 -3.68 14.98
C GLU A 16 -3.32 -4.76 14.50
N ASP A 17 -2.26 -4.35 13.80
CA ASP A 17 -1.23 -5.23 13.27
C ASP A 17 0.03 -5.23 14.15
N TYR A 18 0.36 -4.12 14.81
CA TYR A 18 1.48 -4.05 15.76
C TYR A 18 1.35 -5.04 16.91
N ASP A 19 0.13 -5.40 17.33
CA ASP A 19 -0.10 -6.46 18.32
C ASP A 19 0.48 -7.84 17.90
N PHE A 20 0.80 -8.01 16.61
CA PHE A 20 1.34 -9.23 16.01
C PHE A 20 2.76 -9.06 15.45
N ILE A 21 3.42 -7.93 15.69
CA ILE A 21 4.78 -7.65 15.24
C ILE A 21 5.70 -7.63 16.44
N GLU A 22 6.68 -8.53 16.45
CA GLU A 22 7.63 -8.65 17.57
C GLU A 22 8.73 -7.58 17.55
N ASP A 23 9.12 -7.11 16.35
CA ASP A 23 10.18 -6.11 16.21
C ASP A 23 9.63 -4.69 16.46
N PRO A 24 10.04 -4.04 17.56
CA PRO A 24 9.56 -2.69 17.91
C PRO A 24 10.05 -1.61 16.95
N ASN A 25 11.05 -1.90 16.09
CA ASN A 25 11.57 -0.94 15.11
C ASN A 25 10.72 -0.88 13.83
N VAL A 26 9.75 -1.79 13.68
CA VAL A 26 8.84 -1.78 12.54
C VAL A 26 7.80 -0.67 12.74
N HIS A 27 7.87 0.33 11.87
CA HIS A 27 6.93 1.45 11.89
C HIS A 27 6.32 1.66 10.51
N TYR A 28 4.99 1.59 10.45
CA TYR A 28 4.22 1.86 9.25
C TYR A 28 4.18 3.38 9.00
N PRO A 29 4.27 3.81 7.73
CA PRO A 29 4.23 5.23 7.40
C PRO A 29 2.88 5.84 7.76
N SER A 30 2.92 7.04 8.33
CA SER A 30 1.72 7.80 8.70
C SER A 30 1.06 8.45 7.49
N PHE A 31 -0.26 8.65 7.57
CA PHE A 31 -1.02 9.33 6.52
C PHE A 31 -0.61 10.81 6.33
N GLY A 32 -0.07 11.43 7.37
CA GLY A 32 0.25 12.85 7.40
C GLY A 32 -0.99 13.76 7.46
N ASP A 33 -0.82 14.97 6.95
CA ASP A 33 -1.79 16.07 6.93
C ASP A 33 -1.83 16.76 5.56
N ALA A 34 -2.53 17.89 5.48
CA ALA A 34 -2.72 18.66 4.25
C ALA A 34 -1.42 19.27 3.69
N SER A 35 -0.43 19.52 4.54
CA SER A 35 0.88 20.12 4.19
C SER A 35 1.98 19.09 3.96
N SER A 36 1.67 17.80 4.14
CA SER A 36 2.65 16.75 4.00
C SER A 36 3.19 16.63 2.58
N ASP A 37 4.51 16.63 2.48
CA ASP A 37 5.25 16.55 1.24
C ASP A 37 5.03 15.19 0.54
N TYR A 38 5.14 15.20 -0.80
CA TYR A 38 4.92 14.00 -1.59
C TYR A 38 6.08 13.00 -1.42
N ASP A 39 7.32 13.44 -1.53
CA ASP A 39 8.46 12.54 -1.60
C ASP A 39 8.79 11.90 -0.25
N THR A 40 8.55 12.63 0.85
CA THR A 40 8.93 12.20 2.19
C THR A 40 7.79 11.54 2.97
N VAL A 41 6.53 11.86 2.70
CA VAL A 41 5.39 11.36 3.48
C VAL A 41 4.35 10.68 2.58
N THR A 42 3.75 11.42 1.65
CA THR A 42 2.57 10.95 0.92
C THR A 42 2.90 9.77 -0.01
N GLY A 43 4.00 9.84 -0.74
CA GLY A 43 4.53 8.80 -1.61
C GLY A 43 4.88 7.53 -0.86
N PRO A 44 5.76 7.58 0.16
CA PRO A 44 6.09 6.44 1.02
C PRO A 44 4.85 5.81 1.68
N PHE A 45 3.91 6.64 2.17
CA PHE A 45 2.64 6.17 2.70
C PHE A 45 1.89 5.29 1.69
N TYR A 46 1.59 5.82 0.50
CA TYR A 46 0.85 5.05 -0.49
C TYR A 46 1.66 3.88 -1.05
N GLY A 47 2.99 3.98 -1.09
CA GLY A 47 3.87 2.87 -1.49
C GLY A 47 3.70 1.66 -0.58
N PHE A 48 3.82 1.86 0.73
CA PHE A 48 3.64 0.80 1.73
C PHE A 48 2.20 0.27 1.74
N TRP A 49 1.20 1.17 1.86
CA TRP A 49 -0.18 0.75 2.08
C TRP A 49 -0.82 0.12 0.83
N SER A 50 -0.35 0.43 -0.39
CA SER A 50 -0.83 -0.24 -1.61
C SER A 50 -0.36 -1.70 -1.72
N SER A 51 0.71 -2.07 -1.03
CA SER A 51 1.24 -3.44 -0.96
C SER A 51 1.07 -4.06 0.43
N PHE A 52 0.18 -3.49 1.25
CA PHE A 52 -0.03 -3.90 2.64
C PHE A 52 -0.29 -5.41 2.76
N CYS A 53 0.33 -6.03 3.76
CA CYS A 53 0.15 -7.42 4.14
C CYS A 53 0.03 -7.49 5.66
N THR A 54 -1.07 -8.06 6.14
CA THR A 54 -1.34 -8.08 7.58
C THR A 54 -0.43 -9.05 8.35
N ALA A 55 0.07 -8.59 9.50
CA ALA A 55 0.85 -9.40 10.45
C ALA A 55 -0.03 -10.33 11.29
N ARG A 56 -1.35 -10.08 11.34
CA ARG A 56 -2.31 -10.87 12.12
C ARG A 56 -2.21 -12.36 11.78
N SER A 57 -2.35 -13.20 12.81
CA SER A 57 -2.18 -14.66 12.66
C SER A 57 -3.36 -15.33 11.95
N PHE A 58 -4.59 -14.83 12.15
CA PHE A 58 -5.84 -15.48 11.72
C PHE A 58 -6.06 -16.88 12.30
N ALA A 59 -5.38 -17.22 13.39
CA ALA A 59 -5.47 -18.56 14.01
C ALA A 59 -6.88 -18.94 14.48
N TRP A 60 -7.77 -17.96 14.71
CA TRP A 60 -9.18 -18.22 15.03
C TRP A 60 -9.99 -18.79 13.86
N LEU A 61 -9.45 -18.80 12.64
CA LEU A 61 -10.06 -19.43 11.47
C LEU A 61 -9.71 -20.92 11.33
N ASP A 62 -8.83 -21.45 12.17
CA ASP A 62 -8.47 -22.87 12.17
C ASP A 62 -9.72 -23.73 12.37
N LYS A 63 -9.92 -24.71 11.47
CA LYS A 63 -11.09 -25.60 11.47
C LYS A 63 -10.85 -26.91 12.20
N TYR A 64 -9.61 -27.33 12.28
CA TYR A 64 -9.21 -28.62 12.83
C TYR A 64 -8.25 -28.40 14.00
N ASP A 65 -8.44 -29.15 15.09
CA ASP A 65 -7.51 -29.10 16.23
C ASP A 65 -6.29 -29.98 15.92
N VAL A 66 -5.10 -29.38 15.92
CA VAL A 66 -3.82 -30.07 15.72
C VAL A 66 -3.58 -31.20 16.73
N ARG A 67 -4.22 -31.15 17.91
CA ARG A 67 -4.12 -32.18 18.95
C ARG A 67 -4.88 -33.46 18.62
N GLN A 68 -5.75 -33.44 17.61
CA GLN A 68 -6.48 -34.62 17.16
C GLN A 68 -5.65 -35.50 16.21
N ALA A 69 -4.47 -35.05 15.78
CA ALA A 69 -3.59 -35.82 14.91
C ALA A 69 -3.04 -37.06 15.63
N ASN A 70 -3.21 -38.24 15.01
CA ASN A 70 -2.70 -39.51 15.52
C ASN A 70 -1.24 -39.77 15.13
N ASN A 71 -0.74 -39.07 14.11
CA ASN A 71 0.64 -39.20 13.65
C ASN A 71 1.11 -37.91 12.94
N ARG A 72 2.41 -37.87 12.61
CA ARG A 72 3.04 -36.70 11.97
C ARG A 72 2.50 -36.40 10.58
N TYR A 73 2.03 -37.41 9.83
CA TYR A 73 1.47 -37.21 8.51
C TYR A 73 0.11 -36.50 8.61
N GLU A 74 -0.76 -36.97 9.51
CA GLU A 74 -2.06 -36.37 9.78
C GLU A 74 -1.91 -34.95 10.33
N LEU A 75 -0.96 -34.71 11.24
CA LEU A 75 -0.65 -33.37 11.75
C LEU A 75 -0.35 -32.39 10.61
N ARG A 76 0.49 -32.78 9.64
CA ARG A 76 0.82 -31.94 8.49
C ARG A 76 -0.40 -31.66 7.60
N GLN A 77 -1.31 -32.63 7.46
CA GLN A 77 -2.55 -32.41 6.70
C GLN A 77 -3.47 -31.41 7.41
N ILE A 78 -3.63 -31.55 8.72
CA ILE A 78 -4.40 -30.61 9.56
C ILE A 78 -3.80 -29.21 9.48
N GLU A 79 -2.48 -29.06 9.64
CA GLU A 79 -1.78 -27.79 9.52
C GLU A 79 -1.93 -27.16 8.13
N ALA A 80 -1.84 -27.99 7.07
CA ALA A 80 -2.02 -27.53 5.69
C ALA A 80 -3.44 -27.05 5.42
N GLU A 81 -4.47 -27.76 5.92
CA GLU A 81 -5.86 -27.33 5.80
C GLU A 81 -6.13 -26.05 6.59
N ASN A 82 -5.72 -25.98 7.85
CA ASN A 82 -5.85 -24.76 8.65
C ASN A 82 -5.14 -23.57 8.00
N ARG A 83 -3.95 -23.79 7.43
CA ARG A 83 -3.22 -22.75 6.70
C ARG A 83 -4.03 -22.17 5.55
N LYS A 84 -4.78 -22.99 4.79
CA LYS A 84 -5.64 -22.49 3.70
C LYS A 84 -6.70 -21.51 4.21
N TYR A 85 -7.36 -21.83 5.33
CA TYR A 85 -8.36 -20.94 5.93
C TYR A 85 -7.73 -19.64 6.44
N ARG A 86 -6.56 -19.71 7.08
CA ARG A 86 -5.82 -18.52 7.50
C ARG A 86 -5.41 -17.65 6.33
N GLU A 87 -4.88 -18.25 5.26
CA GLU A 87 -4.45 -17.54 4.06
C GLU A 87 -5.62 -16.88 3.33
N ALA A 88 -6.78 -17.54 3.26
CA ALA A 88 -7.99 -16.95 2.71
C ALA A 88 -8.42 -15.71 3.50
N GLY A 89 -8.47 -15.79 4.83
CA GLY A 89 -8.82 -14.63 5.68
C GLY A 89 -7.80 -13.49 5.58
N LYS A 90 -6.51 -13.81 5.52
CA LYS A 90 -5.45 -12.82 5.29
C LYS A 90 -5.59 -12.15 3.93
N ALA A 91 -5.86 -12.91 2.87
CA ALA A 91 -6.05 -12.38 1.53
C ALA A 91 -7.23 -11.39 1.50
N GLU A 92 -8.38 -11.77 2.06
CA GLU A 92 -9.56 -10.91 2.13
C GLU A 92 -9.27 -9.59 2.86
N ARG A 93 -8.65 -9.64 4.05
CA ARG A 93 -8.28 -8.41 4.78
C ARG A 93 -7.31 -7.54 3.99
N ASN A 94 -6.31 -8.14 3.37
CA ASN A 94 -5.32 -7.39 2.59
C ASN A 94 -5.99 -6.70 1.40
N ASP A 95 -6.89 -7.39 0.70
CA ASP A 95 -7.60 -6.84 -0.45
C ASP A 95 -8.54 -5.70 -0.03
N GLN A 96 -9.30 -5.86 1.06
CA GLN A 96 -10.13 -4.79 1.62
C GLN A 96 -9.32 -3.52 1.97
N ILE A 97 -8.15 -3.68 2.59
CA ILE A 97 -7.28 -2.56 2.95
C ILE A 97 -6.70 -1.92 1.69
N ARG A 98 -6.24 -2.70 0.70
CA ARG A 98 -5.69 -2.18 -0.56
C ARG A 98 -6.77 -1.46 -1.38
N GLU A 99 -8.00 -1.95 -1.39
CA GLU A 99 -9.15 -1.27 -1.99
C GLU A 99 -9.45 0.06 -1.31
N LEU A 100 -9.45 0.09 0.03
CA LEU A 100 -9.56 1.34 0.79
C LEU A 100 -8.45 2.32 0.41
N VAL A 101 -7.20 1.86 0.33
CA VAL A 101 -6.05 2.70 -0.04
C VAL A 101 -6.23 3.26 -1.45
N ALA A 102 -6.64 2.45 -2.42
CA ALA A 102 -6.93 2.91 -3.78
C ALA A 102 -8.07 3.95 -3.81
N PHE A 103 -9.12 3.72 -3.02
CA PHE A 103 -10.25 4.64 -2.88
C PHE A 103 -9.81 6.01 -2.32
N VAL A 104 -8.98 6.01 -1.27
CA VAL A 104 -8.46 7.22 -0.63
C VAL A 104 -7.49 7.95 -1.57
N ARG A 105 -6.56 7.22 -2.19
CA ARG A 105 -5.57 7.77 -3.14
C ARG A 105 -6.23 8.51 -4.31
N LYS A 106 -7.38 8.02 -4.79
CA LYS A 106 -8.16 8.68 -5.85
C LYS A 106 -8.75 10.02 -5.41
N ARG A 107 -9.01 10.20 -4.11
CA ARG A 107 -9.68 11.40 -3.55
C ARG A 107 -8.72 12.38 -2.89
N ASP A 108 -7.53 11.93 -2.52
CA ASP A 108 -6.52 12.72 -1.83
C ASP A 108 -6.13 13.98 -2.63
N PRO A 109 -6.37 15.19 -2.08
CA PRO A 109 -5.99 16.43 -2.73
C PRO A 109 -4.49 16.55 -3.03
N ARG A 110 -3.62 16.00 -2.17
CA ARG A 110 -2.16 16.05 -2.35
C ARG A 110 -1.73 15.25 -3.59
N ILE A 111 -2.36 14.09 -3.79
CA ILE A 111 -2.13 13.25 -4.97
C ILE A 111 -2.64 13.92 -6.24
N LYS A 112 -3.78 14.59 -6.18
CA LYS A 112 -4.32 15.34 -7.33
C LYS A 112 -3.38 16.47 -7.73
N ALA A 113 -2.96 17.29 -6.76
CA ALA A 113 -2.01 18.38 -6.99
C ALA A 113 -0.68 17.85 -7.57
N TYR A 114 -0.14 16.77 -7.01
CA TYR A 114 1.09 16.17 -7.52
C TYR A 114 0.96 15.63 -8.95
N ARG A 115 -0.17 14.96 -9.27
CA ARG A 115 -0.43 14.49 -10.64
C ARG A 115 -0.54 15.63 -11.64
N GLU A 116 -1.18 16.74 -11.26
CA GLU A 116 -1.27 17.93 -12.09
C GLU A 116 0.10 18.57 -12.30
N PHE A 117 0.89 18.72 -11.24
CA PHE A 117 2.27 19.18 -11.31
C PHE A 117 3.12 18.33 -12.28
N LEU A 118 3.08 17.00 -12.14
CA LEU A 118 3.80 16.10 -13.04
C LEU A 118 3.34 16.21 -14.49
N LYS A 119 2.03 16.35 -14.72
CA LYS A 119 1.48 16.52 -16.06
C LYS A 119 2.01 17.80 -16.72
N ASN A 120 2.00 18.92 -15.99
CA ASN A 120 2.50 20.20 -16.49
C ASN A 120 4.00 20.13 -16.82
N GLN A 121 4.80 19.52 -15.93
CA GLN A 121 6.22 19.30 -16.16
C GLN A 121 6.49 18.46 -17.42
N GLN A 122 5.70 17.41 -17.65
CA GLN A 122 5.81 16.57 -18.85
C GLN A 122 5.44 17.33 -20.13
N GLU A 123 4.40 18.16 -20.09
CA GLU A 123 3.98 18.98 -21.24
C GLU A 123 5.04 20.03 -21.60
N GLU A 124 5.62 20.70 -20.60
CA GLU A 124 6.72 21.63 -20.82
C GLU A 124 7.97 20.95 -21.38
N ALA A 125 8.33 19.78 -20.85
CA ALA A 125 9.47 19.00 -21.34
C ALA A 125 9.28 18.60 -22.82
N LYS A 126 8.07 18.16 -23.20
CA LYS A 126 7.73 17.83 -24.59
C LYS A 126 7.81 19.05 -25.51
N ARG A 127 7.31 20.21 -25.06
CA ARG A 127 7.40 21.47 -25.83
C ARG A 127 8.86 21.87 -26.09
N LYS A 128 9.70 21.83 -25.05
CA LYS A 128 11.14 22.12 -25.16
C LYS A 128 11.84 21.13 -26.09
N GLN A 129 11.50 19.85 -26.02
CA GLN A 129 12.08 18.82 -26.89
C GLN A 129 11.72 19.03 -28.36
N GLU A 130 10.47 19.35 -28.66
CA GLU A 130 10.00 19.64 -30.02
C GLU A 130 10.65 20.90 -30.59
N GLU A 131 10.77 21.96 -29.78
CA GLU A 131 11.45 23.19 -30.18
C GLU A 131 12.93 22.97 -30.48
N ASN A 132 13.64 22.25 -29.60
CA ASN A 132 15.04 21.87 -29.82
C ASN A 132 15.20 21.03 -31.09
N ARG A 133 14.28 20.10 -31.35
CA ARG A 133 14.29 19.27 -32.57
C ARG A 133 14.11 20.12 -33.83
N ARG A 134 13.17 21.08 -33.81
CA ARG A 134 12.95 22.00 -34.95
C ARG A 134 14.18 22.87 -35.20
N GLN A 135 14.77 23.44 -34.15
CA GLN A 135 15.99 24.22 -34.27
C GLN A 135 17.16 23.40 -34.83
N GLN A 136 17.29 22.13 -34.43
CA GLN A 136 18.32 21.25 -34.96
C GLN A 136 18.13 20.95 -36.45
N ILE A 137 16.89 20.70 -36.89
CA ILE A 137 16.59 20.48 -38.31
C ILE A 137 16.92 21.72 -39.13
N LEU A 138 16.54 22.92 -38.65
CA LEU A 138 16.86 24.19 -39.30
C LEU A 138 18.38 24.41 -39.43
N LYS A 139 19.14 24.12 -38.37
CA LYS A 139 20.62 24.23 -38.39
C LYS A 139 21.27 23.27 -39.37
N ASN A 140 20.74 22.05 -39.52
CA ASN A 140 21.30 21.05 -40.43
C ASN A 140 20.96 21.32 -41.92
N GLN A 141 20.07 22.29 -42.20
CA GLN A 141 19.70 22.70 -43.56
C GLN A 141 20.46 23.95 -44.06
N GLN A 142 21.28 24.57 -43.21
CA GLN A 142 22.20 25.66 -43.55
C GLN A 142 23.63 25.12 -43.73
#